data_AF-M1BMT5-F1
#
_entry.id   AF-M1BMT5-F1
#
_cell.length_a   1.000
_cell.length_b   1.000
_cell.length_c   1.000
_cell.angle_alpha   90.00
_cell.angle_beta   90.00
_cell.angle_gamma   90.00
#
_symmetry.space_group_name_H-M   'P 1'
#
loop_
_entity.id
_entity.type
_entity.pdbx_description
1 polymer ?
#
loop_
_entity_poly.entity_id
_entity_poly.type
_entity_poly.pdbx_seq_one_letter_code
_entity_poly.pdbx_strand_id
1 'polypeptide(L)'
;MNFYQSWVKNPKIVKKSEVVSNSLIASSSPHFNVYDSDFGWGRPVAVRSGAGNKHDGKITIFCGAEQASIDIQACLTPQTLHAMGYDTKFMAAVTKIHDIV
;
A
#
# COMPACT_ATOMS: atom_id res chain seq x y z
N MET A 1 26.99 -7.95 13.94
CA MET A 1 26.79 -6.63 13.32
C MET A 1 25.30 -6.47 13.03
N ASN A 2 24.65 -5.40 13.48
CA ASN A 2 23.23 -5.13 13.20
C ASN A 2 23.02 -5.04 11.68
N PHE A 3 21.91 -5.59 11.15
CA PHE A 3 21.53 -5.53 9.74
C PHE A 3 21.69 -4.11 9.14
N TYR A 4 21.30 -3.08 9.89
CA TYR A 4 21.42 -1.70 9.41
C TYR A 4 22.88 -1.27 9.19
N GLN A 5 23.80 -1.70 10.05
CA GLN A 5 25.23 -1.37 9.92
C GLN A 5 25.89 -2.08 8.74
N SER A 6 25.49 -3.32 8.44
CA SER A 6 26.01 -4.03 7.26
C SER A 6 25.42 -3.47 5.97
N TRP A 7 24.13 -3.10 5.97
CA TRP A 7 23.48 -2.49 4.81
C TRP A 7 24.10 -1.14 4.44
N VAL A 8 24.40 -0.28 5.42
CA VAL A 8 25.08 1.01 5.14
C VAL A 8 26.46 0.82 4.51
N LYS A 9 27.20 -0.23 4.90
CA LYS A 9 28.53 -0.53 4.32
C LYS A 9 28.45 -1.11 2.90
N ASN A 10 27.40 -1.85 2.58
CA ASN A 10 27.21 -2.46 1.26
C ASN A 10 25.72 -2.52 0.89
N PRO A 11 25.12 -1.41 0.44
CA PRO A 11 23.70 -1.34 0.18
C PRO A 11 23.34 -2.19 -1.04
N LYS A 12 22.40 -3.11 -0.85
CA LYS A 12 21.79 -3.86 -1.96
C LYS A 12 20.50 -3.17 -2.35
N ILE A 13 20.50 -2.57 -3.54
CA ILE A 13 19.33 -1.89 -4.10
C ILE A 13 18.67 -2.85 -5.08
N VAL A 14 17.42 -3.21 -4.80
CA VAL A 14 16.62 -4.07 -5.69
C VAL A 14 16.21 -3.24 -6.90
N LYS A 15 16.55 -3.72 -8.09
CA LYS A 15 16.11 -3.10 -9.35
C LYS A 15 14.74 -3.65 -9.76
N LYS A 16 13.96 -2.84 -10.48
CA LYS A 16 12.66 -3.29 -11.01
C LYS A 16 12.79 -4.53 -11.91
N SER A 17 13.90 -4.66 -12.63
CA SER A 17 14.19 -5.83 -13.48
C SER A 17 14.44 -7.12 -12.70
N GLU A 18 14.73 -7.03 -11.40
CA GLU A 18 15.01 -8.17 -10.52
C GLU A 18 13.74 -8.64 -9.79
N VAL A 19 12.62 -7.91 -9.96
CA VAL A 19 11.32 -8.30 -9.41
C VAL A 19 10.82 -9.52 -10.20
N VAL A 20 10.68 -10.64 -9.50
CA VAL A 20 10.16 -11.88 -10.09
C VAL A 20 8.69 -11.72 -10.46
N SER A 21 8.27 -12.37 -11.54
CA SER A 21 6.85 -12.46 -11.89
C SER A 21 6.05 -13.15 -10.77
N ASN A 22 4.77 -12.84 -10.66
CA ASN A 22 3.88 -13.37 -9.61
C ASN A 22 4.36 -13.08 -8.17
N SER A 23 5.04 -11.95 -7.96
CA SER A 23 5.42 -11.49 -6.62
C SER A 23 4.49 -10.41 -6.10
N LEU A 24 4.38 -10.31 -4.78
CA LEU A 24 3.76 -9.18 -4.09
C LEU A 24 4.85 -8.34 -3.43
N ILE A 25 4.88 -7.04 -3.74
CA ILE A 25 5.81 -6.10 -3.13
C ILE A 25 5.03 -5.08 -2.33
N ALA A 26 5.17 -5.15 -1.01
CA ALA A 26 4.65 -4.15 -0.09
C ALA A 26 5.60 -2.95 0.04
N SER A 27 5.04 -1.76 0.22
CA SER A 27 5.76 -0.57 0.64
C SER A 27 4.91 0.30 1.54
N SER A 28 5.57 1.28 2.18
CA SER A 28 4.97 2.13 3.22
C SER A 28 4.64 1.31 4.48
N SER A 29 4.02 1.95 5.47
CA SER A 29 3.65 1.36 6.75
C SER A 29 2.38 2.03 7.25
N PRO A 30 1.41 1.27 7.82
CA PRO A 30 0.24 1.86 8.46
C PRO A 30 0.59 2.62 9.75
N HIS A 31 1.82 2.52 10.25
CA HIS A 31 2.27 3.28 11.41
C HIS A 31 2.64 4.74 11.08
N PHE A 32 2.70 5.11 9.80
CA PHE A 32 2.94 6.50 9.41
C PHE A 32 1.63 7.28 9.43
N ASN A 33 1.37 8.01 10.52
CA ASN A 33 0.15 8.78 10.68
C ASN A 33 0.17 10.09 9.86
N VAL A 34 -0.17 9.96 8.59
CA VAL A 34 -0.36 11.09 7.67
C VAL A 34 -1.52 12.01 8.07
N TYR A 35 -2.51 11.50 8.80
CA TYR A 35 -3.72 12.23 9.13
C TYR A 35 -3.50 13.27 10.25
N ASP A 36 -2.36 13.24 10.94
CA ASP A 36 -1.97 14.29 11.88
C ASP A 36 -1.35 15.51 11.19
N SER A 37 -1.12 15.46 9.87
CA SER A 37 -0.53 16.56 9.10
C SER A 37 -1.59 17.61 8.74
N ASP A 38 -1.88 18.54 9.66
CA ASP A 38 -2.72 19.71 9.41
C ASP A 38 -1.87 20.98 9.20
N PHE A 39 -2.01 21.60 8.03
CA PHE A 39 -1.30 22.82 7.65
C PHE A 39 -2.07 24.11 7.97
N GLY A 40 -3.20 24.02 8.68
CA GLY A 40 -4.09 25.12 9.05
C GLY A 40 -5.37 25.19 8.20
N TRP A 41 -5.58 24.25 7.29
CA TRP A 41 -6.77 24.17 6.42
C TRP A 41 -7.60 22.90 6.69
N GLY A 42 -7.26 22.16 7.74
CA GLY A 42 -7.96 20.96 8.16
C GLY A 42 -7.20 19.67 7.87
N ARG A 43 -7.66 18.62 8.55
CA ARG A 43 -7.13 17.26 8.48
C ARG A 43 -7.24 16.66 7.06
N PRO A 44 -6.25 15.87 6.60
CA PRO A 44 -6.36 15.13 5.34
C PRO A 44 -7.58 14.20 5.30
N VAL A 45 -8.21 14.06 4.12
CA VAL A 45 -9.38 13.19 3.93
C VAL A 45 -9.02 11.78 3.48
N ALA A 46 -7.92 11.62 2.74
CA ALA A 46 -7.45 10.34 2.22
C ALA A 46 -5.99 10.43 1.76
N VAL A 47 -5.33 9.28 1.64
CA VAL A 47 -3.97 9.16 1.10
C VAL A 47 -3.98 8.35 -0.18
N ARG A 48 -3.24 8.82 -1.19
CA ARG A 48 -3.00 8.09 -2.44
C ARG A 48 -1.55 8.22 -2.84
N SER A 49 -1.01 7.15 -3.43
CA SER A 49 0.29 7.22 -4.09
C SER A 49 0.15 7.66 -5.56
N GLY A 50 1.13 8.42 -6.04
CA GLY A 50 1.21 8.86 -7.44
C GLY A 50 1.45 7.72 -8.44
N ALA A 51 1.42 8.06 -9.73
CA ALA A 51 1.44 7.10 -10.83
C ALA A 51 2.83 6.52 -11.16
N GLY A 52 3.93 7.13 -10.70
CA GLY A 52 5.28 6.83 -11.20
C GLY A 52 5.85 5.45 -10.86
N ASN A 53 5.39 4.81 -9.78
CA ASN A 53 5.93 3.52 -9.32
C ASN A 53 4.83 2.45 -9.23
N LYS A 54 4.24 2.12 -10.38
CA LYS A 54 3.19 1.12 -10.52
C LYS A 54 3.67 -0.05 -11.38
N HIS A 55 3.41 -1.25 -10.91
CA HIS A 55 3.61 -2.51 -11.61
C HIS A 55 2.68 -3.55 -10.99
N ASP A 56 2.36 -4.59 -11.76
CA ASP A 56 1.59 -5.72 -11.24
C ASP A 56 2.24 -6.32 -9.99
N GLY A 57 1.43 -6.65 -9.00
CA GLY A 57 1.88 -7.13 -7.69
C GLY A 57 2.33 -6.04 -6.70
N LYS A 58 2.30 -4.75 -7.08
CA LYS A 58 2.65 -3.66 -6.15
C LYS A 58 1.50 -3.37 -5.21
N ILE A 59 1.74 -3.43 -3.90
CA ILE A 59 0.81 -2.94 -2.88
C ILE A 59 1.46 -1.82 -2.06
N THR A 60 0.68 -0.80 -1.72
CA THR A 60 1.09 0.29 -0.84
C THR A 60 0.13 0.38 0.32
N ILE A 61 0.67 0.43 1.54
CA ILE A 61 -0.10 0.35 2.78
C ILE A 61 -0.06 1.71 3.47
N PHE A 62 -1.22 2.24 3.81
CA PHE A 62 -1.39 3.49 4.54
C PHE A 62 -2.13 3.24 5.86
N CYS A 63 -2.00 4.15 6.82
CA CYS A 63 -3.01 4.20 7.88
C CYS A 63 -4.36 4.52 7.24
N GLY A 64 -5.43 3.95 7.76
CA GLY A 64 -6.79 4.31 7.36
C GLY A 64 -7.25 5.58 8.08
N ALA A 65 -8.33 6.19 7.57
CA ALA A 65 -8.87 7.43 8.12
C ALA A 65 -9.52 7.25 9.51
N GLU A 66 -9.96 6.02 9.80
CA GLU A 66 -10.55 5.62 11.07
C GLU A 66 -9.50 5.02 12.02
N GLN A 67 -9.79 5.05 13.32
CA GLN A 67 -8.87 4.50 14.31
C GLN A 67 -8.65 2.99 14.08
N ALA A 68 -7.39 2.59 14.00
CA ALA A 68 -6.95 1.22 13.76
C ALA A 68 -7.38 0.60 12.41
N SER A 69 -7.81 1.41 11.43
CA SER A 69 -8.04 0.93 10.07
C SER A 69 -6.78 1.08 9.18
N ILE A 70 -6.81 0.40 8.03
CA ILE A 70 -5.69 0.34 7.08
C ILE A 70 -6.26 0.52 5.67
N ASP A 71 -5.65 1.42 4.90
CA ASP A 71 -5.95 1.56 3.47
C ASP A 71 -4.87 0.85 2.65
N ILE A 72 -5.29 -0.02 1.73
CA ILE A 72 -4.39 -0.74 0.83
C ILE A 72 -4.65 -0.29 -0.60
N GLN A 73 -3.63 0.29 -1.24
CA GLN A 73 -3.64 0.58 -2.66
C GLN A 73 -2.91 -0.54 -3.40
N ALA A 74 -3.65 -1.36 -4.16
CA ALA A 74 -3.11 -2.44 -4.98
C ALA A 74 -3.02 -2.04 -6.47
N CYS A 75 -1.91 -2.37 -7.11
CA CYS A 75 -1.74 -2.32 -8.56
C CYS A 75 -1.59 -3.76 -9.06
N LEU A 76 -2.64 -4.24 -9.72
CA LEU A 76 -2.76 -5.62 -10.16
C LEU A 76 -3.28 -5.64 -11.59
N THR A 77 -3.08 -6.76 -12.30
CA THR A 77 -3.73 -6.95 -13.62
C THR A 77 -5.25 -6.86 -13.52
N PRO A 78 -5.94 -6.43 -14.60
CA PRO A 78 -7.40 -6.44 -14.65
C PRO A 78 -8.01 -7.81 -14.33
N GLN A 79 -7.37 -8.89 -14.80
CA GLN A 79 -7.80 -10.27 -14.56
C GLN A 79 -7.78 -10.62 -13.08
N THR A 80 -6.70 -10.28 -12.37
CA THR A 80 -6.57 -10.50 -10.93
C THR A 80 -7.59 -9.69 -10.16
N LEU A 81 -7.76 -8.39 -10.49
CA LEU A 81 -8.75 -7.53 -9.83
C LEU A 81 -10.18 -8.06 -10.01
N HIS A 82 -10.51 -8.51 -11.21
CA HIS A 82 -11.80 -9.11 -11.50
C HIS A 82 -12.02 -10.36 -10.64
N ALA A 83 -11.06 -11.30 -10.64
CA ALA A 83 -11.17 -12.51 -9.82
C ALA A 83 -11.34 -12.20 -8.32
N MET A 84 -10.60 -11.22 -7.78
CA MET A 84 -10.74 -10.77 -6.39
C MET A 84 -12.14 -10.22 -6.09
N GLY A 85 -12.75 -9.50 -7.03
CA GLY A 85 -14.10 -8.97 -6.88
C GLY A 85 -15.20 -10.04 -6.75
N TYR A 86 -14.95 -11.26 -7.25
CA TYR A 86 -15.86 -12.40 -7.11
C TYR A 86 -15.51 -13.31 -5.91
N ASP A 87 -14.37 -13.11 -5.26
CA ASP A 87 -13.99 -13.87 -4.07
C ASP A 87 -14.76 -13.36 -2.85
N THR A 88 -15.73 -14.14 -2.39
CA THR A 88 -16.60 -13.76 -1.27
C THR A 88 -15.86 -13.64 0.05
N LYS A 89 -14.79 -14.41 0.27
CA LYS A 89 -13.98 -14.33 1.50
C LYS A 89 -13.14 -13.07 1.51
N PHE A 90 -12.54 -12.72 0.37
CA PHE A 90 -11.79 -11.49 0.23
C PHE A 90 -12.71 -10.28 0.38
N MET A 91 -13.84 -10.26 -0.33
CA MET A 91 -14.78 -9.14 -0.30
C MET A 91 -15.47 -8.95 1.05
N ALA A 92 -15.51 -9.98 1.90
CA ALA A 92 -15.97 -9.84 3.29
C ALA A 92 -15.03 -8.99 4.16
N ALA A 93 -13.75 -8.84 3.78
CA ALA A 93 -12.76 -8.02 4.48
C ALA A 93 -12.58 -6.61 3.88
N VAL A 94 -13.15 -6.35 2.70
CA VAL A 94 -13.02 -5.06 2.01
C VAL A 94 -14.19 -4.16 2.37
N THR A 95 -13.90 -2.97 2.90
CA THR A 95 -14.89 -1.92 3.10
C THR A 95 -15.46 -1.47 1.76
N LYS A 96 -16.78 -1.46 1.62
CA LYS A 96 -17.43 -1.02 0.39
C LYS A 96 -17.57 0.49 0.41
N ILE A 97 -17.45 1.13 -0.75
CA ILE A 97 -17.48 2.60 -0.86
C ILE A 97 -18.80 3.20 -0.33
N HIS A 98 -19.91 2.46 -0.36
CA HIS A 98 -21.19 2.90 0.20
C HIS A 98 -21.23 2.92 1.74
N ASP A 99 -20.22 2.34 2.41
CA ASP A 99 -20.10 2.36 3.88
C ASP A 99 -19.24 3.55 4.36
N ILE A 100 -18.69 4.35 3.43
CA ILE A 100 -17.76 5.46 3.68
C ILE A 100 -18.43 6.83 3.38
N VAL A 101 -19.73 6.85 3.03
CA VAL A 101 -20.51 8.07 2.74
C VAL A 101 -21.73 8.19 3.63
#